data_AF-A0A6P8WD22-F1
#
_entry.id   AF-A0A6P8WD22-F1
#
_cell.length_a   1.000
_cell.length_b   1.000
_cell.length_c   1.000
_cell.angle_alpha   90.00
_cell.angle_beta   90.00
_cell.angle_gamma   90.00
#
_symmetry.space_group_name_H-M   'P 1'
#
loop_
_entity.id
_entity.type
_entity.pdbx_description
1 polymer ?
#
loop_
_entity_poly.entity_id
_entity_poly.type
_entity_poly.pdbx_seq_one_letter_code
_entity_poly.pdbx_strand_id
1 'polypeptide(L)'
;MKAVVCVDGRSNDLTSTNGKVQTSEIYELRSNQEETDSRIVLYLHQAVKWGYKSSVVRTPDTDILMILLYHASRINLSIYLDHGSGKHCTLINVTELSESLGPDYCSTLLGFYVFTGEDCTSAFKGKGKVNPLKKLEKTPKLHKAFRQLGADWMVTDELQEEMESFTCIMYGQARMTSVDTVRVKMMRKMVGADKVLDSKSKVDLERLPPPKVCLIPHVQRANYRVAFYKRADKAIIESPKPHDPGMGWEKTGEEEVLEPVWAIGPILPPSLLRYWLREHTALDKVTDYANNNLSVGEVDGEYEHEDEELEMEEIELEDLFSDDEDDE
;
A
#
# COMPACT_ATOMS: atom_id res chain seq x y z
N MET A 1 -22.29 -1.50 -29.56
CA MET A 1 -21.42 -1.75 -28.41
C MET A 1 -20.02 -1.30 -28.81
N LYS A 2 -19.42 -0.37 -28.05
CA LYS A 2 -18.03 0.06 -28.26
C LYS A 2 -17.16 -0.82 -27.37
N ALA A 3 -16.17 -1.49 -27.94
CA ALA A 3 -15.24 -2.35 -27.22
C ALA A 3 -13.87 -1.71 -27.29
N VAL A 4 -13.23 -1.52 -26.14
CA VAL A 4 -11.90 -0.91 -26.04
C VAL A 4 -10.99 -1.88 -25.35
N VAL A 5 -9.80 -2.11 -25.92
CA VAL A 5 -8.79 -3.00 -25.35
C VAL A 5 -7.51 -2.22 -25.14
N CYS A 6 -6.93 -2.38 -23.96
CA CYS A 6 -5.66 -1.76 -23.57
C CYS A 6 -4.54 -2.80 -23.67
N VAL A 7 -3.51 -2.52 -24.46
CA VAL A 7 -2.31 -3.38 -24.62
C VAL A 7 -1.08 -2.49 -24.61
N ASP A 8 -0.07 -2.84 -23.79
CA ASP A 8 1.23 -2.15 -23.71
C ASP A 8 1.12 -0.62 -23.60
N GLY A 9 0.20 -0.14 -22.75
CA GLY A 9 0.02 1.32 -22.56
C GLY A 9 -0.89 2.01 -23.57
N ARG A 10 -1.42 1.29 -24.57
CA ARG A 10 -2.23 1.86 -25.63
C ARG A 10 -3.66 1.34 -25.57
N SER A 11 -4.61 2.27 -25.52
CA SER A 11 -6.03 1.96 -25.59
C SER A 11 -6.48 1.95 -27.06
N ASN A 12 -7.13 0.89 -27.52
CA ASN A 12 -7.56 0.71 -28.90
C ASN A 12 -9.05 0.44 -28.98
N ASP A 13 -9.75 1.19 -29.82
CA ASP A 13 -11.14 0.93 -30.20
C ASP A 13 -11.18 -0.27 -31.16
N LEU A 14 -12.03 -1.25 -30.86
CA LEU A 14 -12.25 -2.44 -31.67
C LEU A 14 -13.52 -2.29 -32.49
N THR A 15 -13.37 -2.30 -33.81
CA THR A 15 -14.51 -2.30 -34.74
C THR A 15 -14.52 -3.58 -35.54
N SER A 16 -15.67 -4.25 -35.63
CA SER A 16 -15.84 -5.46 -36.45
C SER A 16 -16.60 -5.10 -37.72
N THR A 17 -15.96 -5.28 -38.87
CA THR A 17 -16.61 -5.16 -40.19
C THR A 17 -16.37 -6.42 -41.00
N ASN A 18 -17.46 -7.05 -41.46
CA ASN A 18 -17.43 -8.29 -42.24
C ASN A 18 -16.61 -9.43 -41.59
N GLY A 19 -16.68 -9.58 -40.25
CA GLY A 19 -15.96 -10.61 -39.51
C GLY A 19 -14.46 -10.34 -39.33
N LYS A 20 -13.97 -9.15 -39.73
CA LYS A 20 -12.60 -8.70 -39.45
C LYS A 20 -12.62 -7.64 -38.35
N VAL A 21 -11.80 -7.84 -37.33
CA VAL A 21 -11.56 -6.84 -36.28
C VAL A 21 -10.52 -5.86 -36.78
N GLN A 22 -10.86 -4.58 -36.74
CA GLN A 22 -9.96 -3.46 -36.96
C GLN A 22 -9.74 -2.73 -35.64
N THR A 23 -8.50 -2.30 -35.41
CA THR A 23 -8.09 -1.59 -34.21
C THR A 23 -7.69 -0.16 -34.56
N SER A 24 -8.21 0.82 -33.82
CA SER A 24 -7.76 2.22 -33.92
C SER A 24 -7.42 2.76 -32.54
N GLU A 25 -6.21 3.31 -32.39
CA GLU A 25 -5.76 3.86 -31.12
C GLU A 25 -6.61 5.06 -30.67
N ILE A 26 -6.93 5.09 -29.37
CA ILE A 26 -7.63 6.19 -28.70
C ILE A 26 -6.58 7.09 -28.05
N TYR A 27 -6.17 8.12 -28.79
CA TYR A 27 -5.08 9.02 -28.37
C TYR A 27 -5.38 9.75 -27.06
N GLU A 28 -6.65 9.98 -26.73
CA GLU A 28 -7.10 10.62 -25.50
C GLU A 28 -6.80 9.80 -24.24
N LEU A 29 -6.52 8.51 -24.39
CA LEU A 29 -6.19 7.59 -23.30
C LEU A 29 -4.70 7.23 -23.24
N ARG A 30 -3.85 7.89 -24.04
CA ARG A 30 -2.39 7.74 -23.92
C ARG A 30 -1.92 8.27 -22.56
N SER A 31 -1.14 7.47 -21.85
CA SER A 31 -0.66 7.81 -20.51
C SER A 31 0.76 7.32 -20.27
N ASN A 32 1.48 8.01 -19.37
CA ASN A 32 2.77 7.55 -18.83
C ASN A 32 2.64 6.84 -17.47
N GLN A 33 1.42 6.67 -16.95
CA GLN A 33 1.17 5.80 -15.79
C GLN A 33 1.51 4.37 -16.18
N GLU A 34 2.27 3.64 -15.37
CA GLU A 34 2.70 2.27 -15.68
C GLU A 34 1.59 1.26 -15.40
N GLU A 35 1.01 1.33 -14.21
CA GLU A 35 0.01 0.38 -13.67
C GLU A 35 -1.40 0.61 -14.22
N THR A 36 -2.18 -0.47 -14.28
CA THR A 36 -3.59 -0.40 -14.71
C THR A 36 -4.47 0.22 -13.64
N ASP A 37 -4.11 0.05 -12.37
CA ASP A 37 -4.95 0.39 -11.21
C ASP A 37 -5.16 1.90 -11.10
N SER A 38 -4.13 2.68 -11.45
CA SER A 38 -4.24 4.13 -11.58
C SER A 38 -4.95 4.56 -12.87
N ARG A 39 -4.72 3.86 -13.99
CA ARG A 39 -5.31 4.23 -15.29
C ARG A 39 -6.82 4.09 -15.36
N ILE A 40 -7.43 3.29 -14.49
CA ILE A 40 -8.89 3.14 -14.42
C ILE A 40 -9.59 4.50 -14.32
N VAL A 41 -8.99 5.45 -13.61
CA VAL A 41 -9.53 6.82 -13.43
C VAL A 41 -9.62 7.55 -14.77
N LEU A 42 -8.65 7.37 -15.67
CA LEU A 42 -8.68 7.93 -17.03
C LEU A 42 -9.80 7.32 -17.86
N TYR A 43 -10.03 6.02 -17.73
CA TYR A 43 -11.12 5.31 -18.42
C TYR A 43 -12.49 5.82 -17.97
N LEU A 44 -12.67 6.05 -16.67
CA LEU A 44 -13.90 6.62 -16.12
C LEU A 44 -14.15 8.04 -16.65
N HIS A 45 -13.14 8.90 -16.68
CA HIS A 45 -13.25 10.22 -17.30
C HIS A 45 -13.60 10.14 -18.79
N GLN A 46 -13.06 9.15 -19.51
CA GLN A 46 -13.38 8.95 -20.92
C GLN A 46 -14.81 8.44 -21.11
N ALA A 47 -15.31 7.60 -20.20
CA ALA A 47 -16.71 7.16 -20.21
C ALA A 47 -17.67 8.36 -20.05
N VAL A 48 -17.36 9.30 -19.16
CA VAL A 48 -18.13 10.56 -19.03
C VAL A 48 -18.13 11.35 -20.35
N LYS A 49 -16.99 11.47 -21.03
CA LYS A 49 -16.88 12.15 -22.33
C LYS A 49 -17.70 11.46 -23.43
N TRP A 50 -17.83 10.14 -23.36
CA TRP A 50 -18.69 9.36 -24.26
C TRP A 50 -20.18 9.43 -23.90
N GLY A 51 -20.54 10.12 -22.81
CA GLY A 51 -21.92 10.34 -22.41
C GLY A 51 -22.51 9.26 -21.51
N TYR A 52 -21.70 8.31 -21.02
CA TYR A 52 -22.15 7.33 -20.04
C TYR A 52 -22.50 8.00 -18.71
N LYS A 53 -23.45 7.40 -17.99
CA LYS A 53 -23.94 7.87 -16.68
C LYS A 53 -23.52 6.99 -15.53
N SER A 54 -23.19 5.73 -15.82
CA SER A 54 -22.67 4.78 -14.86
C SER A 54 -21.55 3.94 -15.48
N SER A 55 -20.74 3.35 -14.62
CA SER A 55 -19.70 2.38 -14.96
C SER A 55 -19.62 1.30 -13.88
N VAL A 56 -19.33 0.08 -14.30
CA VAL A 56 -18.93 -0.99 -13.40
C VAL A 56 -17.45 -1.26 -13.65
N VAL A 57 -16.64 -1.17 -12.60
CA VAL A 57 -15.24 -1.59 -12.59
C VAL A 57 -15.21 -2.97 -11.97
N ARG A 58 -14.68 -3.98 -12.69
CA ARG A 58 -14.56 -5.34 -12.17
C ARG A 58 -13.11 -5.65 -11.88
N THR A 59 -12.80 -5.99 -10.63
CA THR A 59 -11.44 -6.32 -10.19
C THR A 59 -11.48 -7.01 -8.83
N PRO A 60 -10.60 -8.00 -8.58
CA PRO A 60 -10.37 -8.51 -7.24
C PRO A 60 -9.43 -7.63 -6.40
N ASP A 61 -8.89 -6.55 -6.98
CA ASP A 61 -7.83 -5.73 -6.37
C ASP A 61 -8.40 -4.59 -5.49
N THR A 62 -8.00 -4.58 -4.21
CA THR A 62 -8.35 -3.59 -3.20
C THR A 62 -7.72 -2.21 -3.44
N ASP A 63 -6.57 -2.13 -4.13
CA ASP A 63 -5.91 -0.86 -4.46
C ASP A 63 -6.86 0.02 -5.28
N ILE A 64 -7.56 -0.58 -6.24
CA ILE A 64 -8.53 0.10 -7.09
C ILE A 64 -9.69 0.67 -6.26
N LEU A 65 -10.20 -0.05 -5.24
CA LEU A 65 -11.24 0.49 -4.37
C LEU A 65 -10.79 1.78 -3.69
N MET A 66 -9.59 1.81 -3.12
CA MET A 66 -9.07 2.98 -2.42
C MET A 66 -8.85 4.17 -3.37
N ILE A 67 -8.35 3.90 -4.59
CA ILE A 67 -8.20 4.89 -5.66
C ILE A 67 -9.57 5.45 -6.08
N LEU A 68 -10.56 4.58 -6.30
CA LEU A 68 -11.91 4.99 -6.71
C LEU A 68 -12.63 5.76 -5.60
N LEU A 69 -12.52 5.37 -4.33
CA LEU A 69 -13.09 6.11 -3.20
C LEU A 69 -12.58 7.54 -3.16
N TYR A 70 -11.29 7.75 -3.42
CA TYR A 70 -10.73 9.08 -3.56
C TYR A 70 -11.34 9.79 -4.78
N HIS A 71 -11.32 9.21 -5.98
CA HIS A 71 -11.72 9.93 -7.19
C HIS A 71 -13.24 10.05 -7.42
N ALA A 72 -14.08 9.26 -6.77
CA ALA A 72 -15.51 9.17 -7.08
C ALA A 72 -16.22 10.52 -6.99
N SER A 73 -15.98 11.31 -5.94
CA SER A 73 -16.58 12.65 -5.80
C SER A 73 -16.08 13.68 -6.83
N ARG A 74 -15.06 13.33 -7.62
CA ARG A 74 -14.40 14.18 -8.63
C ARG A 74 -14.81 13.80 -10.07
N ILE A 75 -15.53 12.70 -10.23
CA ILE A 75 -15.98 12.18 -11.53
C ILE A 75 -17.50 12.26 -11.56
N ASN A 76 -18.05 12.91 -12.59
CA ASN A 76 -19.50 12.99 -12.78
C ASN A 76 -20.06 11.70 -13.39
N LEU A 77 -19.98 10.60 -12.65
CA LEU A 77 -20.36 9.24 -13.05
C LEU A 77 -20.76 8.42 -11.82
N SER A 78 -21.81 7.62 -11.93
CA SER A 78 -22.11 6.60 -10.92
C SER A 78 -21.16 5.41 -11.08
N ILE A 79 -20.27 5.21 -10.12
CA ILE A 79 -19.21 4.20 -10.17
C ILE A 79 -19.60 3.05 -9.25
N TYR A 80 -19.68 1.87 -9.84
CA TYR A 80 -19.85 0.61 -9.12
C TYR A 80 -18.56 -0.20 -9.22
N LEU A 81 -18.19 -0.87 -8.15
CA LEU A 81 -17.07 -1.81 -8.11
C LEU A 81 -17.64 -3.21 -7.91
N ASP A 82 -17.38 -4.08 -8.86
CA ASP A 82 -17.66 -5.51 -8.78
C ASP A 82 -16.39 -6.18 -8.23
N HIS A 83 -16.36 -6.38 -6.91
CA HIS A 83 -15.17 -6.75 -6.12
C HIS A 83 -15.24 -8.21 -5.67
N GLY A 84 -14.10 -8.90 -5.65
CA GLY A 84 -13.99 -10.29 -5.19
C GLY A 84 -13.87 -11.30 -6.34
N SER A 85 -13.94 -12.58 -5.99
CA SER A 85 -13.79 -13.68 -6.97
C SER A 85 -14.84 -14.78 -6.75
N GLY A 86 -15.27 -15.39 -7.86
CA GLY A 86 -16.25 -16.47 -7.84
C GLY A 86 -17.53 -16.12 -7.07
N LYS A 87 -17.81 -16.86 -6.01
CA LYS A 87 -19.04 -16.75 -5.21
C LYS A 87 -19.02 -15.62 -4.17
N HIS A 88 -17.88 -14.96 -3.99
CA HIS A 88 -17.72 -13.87 -3.03
C HIS A 88 -17.68 -12.51 -3.73
N CYS A 89 -18.28 -12.42 -4.92
CA CYS A 89 -18.34 -11.18 -5.68
C CYS A 89 -19.39 -10.25 -5.06
N THR A 90 -18.97 -9.04 -4.70
CA THR A 90 -19.83 -8.03 -4.07
C THR A 90 -19.84 -6.78 -4.94
N LEU A 91 -21.04 -6.28 -5.24
CA LEU A 91 -21.21 -5.05 -6.01
C LEU A 91 -21.32 -3.83 -5.08
N ILE A 92 -20.28 -3.02 -5.05
CA ILE A 92 -20.16 -1.84 -4.20
C ILE A 92 -20.53 -0.58 -4.98
N ASN A 93 -21.48 0.22 -4.48
CA ASN A 93 -21.72 1.58 -5.00
C ASN A 93 -20.68 2.56 -4.44
N VAL A 94 -19.55 2.68 -5.14
CA VAL A 94 -18.41 3.51 -4.70
C VAL A 94 -18.78 4.99 -4.65
N THR A 95 -19.66 5.46 -5.53
CA THR A 95 -20.12 6.86 -5.52
C THR A 95 -20.86 7.17 -4.21
N GLU A 96 -21.82 6.35 -3.83
CA GLU A 96 -22.60 6.54 -2.59
C GLU A 96 -21.74 6.38 -1.34
N LEU A 97 -20.82 5.40 -1.34
CA LEU A 97 -19.87 5.21 -0.24
C LEU A 97 -18.90 6.40 -0.09
N SER A 98 -18.41 6.96 -1.21
CA SER A 98 -17.57 8.16 -1.18
C SER A 98 -18.34 9.39 -0.66
N GLU A 99 -19.62 9.52 -1.04
CA GLU A 99 -20.49 10.59 -0.56
C GLU A 99 -20.77 10.50 0.95
N SER A 100 -20.99 9.29 1.48
CA SER A 100 -21.25 9.05 2.90
C SER A 100 -20.02 9.32 3.77
N LEU A 101 -18.83 8.95 3.29
CA LEU A 101 -17.55 9.17 3.99
C LEU A 101 -17.08 10.62 3.90
N GLY A 102 -17.36 11.27 2.77
CA GLY A 102 -16.90 12.60 2.44
C GLY A 102 -15.45 12.64 1.91
N PRO A 103 -15.13 13.63 1.07
CA PRO A 103 -13.90 13.66 0.28
C PRO A 103 -12.62 13.74 1.14
N ASP A 104 -12.71 14.40 2.30
CA ASP A 104 -11.58 14.50 3.23
C ASP A 104 -11.23 13.14 3.82
N TYR A 105 -12.23 12.36 4.24
CA TYR A 105 -11.98 11.06 4.84
C TYR A 105 -11.56 10.03 3.79
N CYS A 106 -12.13 10.04 2.57
CA CYS A 106 -11.62 9.24 1.45
C CYS A 106 -10.13 9.54 1.15
N SER A 107 -9.71 10.80 1.22
CA SER A 107 -8.29 11.14 1.08
C SER A 107 -7.44 10.68 2.27
N THR A 108 -8.01 10.62 3.48
CA THR A 108 -7.34 10.06 4.66
C THR A 108 -7.16 8.54 4.50
N LEU A 109 -8.19 7.82 4.03
CA LEU A 109 -8.16 6.37 3.82
C LEU A 109 -7.12 5.97 2.77
N LEU A 110 -7.05 6.68 1.64
CA LEU A 110 -6.03 6.42 0.62
C LEU A 110 -4.61 6.53 1.19
N GLY A 111 -4.33 7.59 1.95
CA GLY A 111 -3.03 7.76 2.60
C GLY A 111 -2.76 6.69 3.67
N PHE A 112 -3.78 6.33 4.43
CA PHE A 112 -3.70 5.31 5.48
C PHE A 112 -3.40 3.93 4.91
N TYR A 113 -4.15 3.51 3.88
CA TYR A 113 -4.01 2.22 3.24
C TYR A 113 -2.58 1.95 2.79
N VAL A 114 -2.05 2.84 1.95
CA VAL A 114 -0.68 2.76 1.41
C VAL A 114 0.37 2.83 2.52
N PHE A 115 0.15 3.66 3.54
CA PHE A 115 1.06 3.76 4.68
C PHE A 115 1.09 2.47 5.51
N THR A 116 -0.03 1.78 5.70
CA THR A 116 -0.07 0.54 6.48
C THR A 116 0.49 -0.67 5.75
N GLY A 117 0.59 -0.60 4.42
CA GLY A 117 1.16 -1.62 3.56
C GLY A 117 0.26 -1.88 2.34
N GLU A 118 0.83 -1.73 1.16
CA GLU A 118 0.36 -2.25 -0.15
C GLU A 118 1.53 -3.03 -0.78
N ASP A 119 1.35 -3.61 -1.96
CA ASP A 119 2.36 -4.44 -2.64
C ASP A 119 3.73 -3.75 -2.80
N CYS A 120 3.74 -2.43 -3.00
CA CYS A 120 4.95 -1.64 -3.20
C CYS A 120 5.52 -0.99 -1.93
N THR A 121 4.86 -1.14 -0.77
CA THR A 121 5.30 -0.57 0.51
C THR A 121 5.49 -1.65 1.56
N SER A 122 6.37 -1.40 2.53
CA SER A 122 6.61 -2.39 3.59
C SER A 122 5.44 -2.44 4.58
N ALA A 123 5.02 -3.63 4.99
CA ALA A 123 4.01 -3.79 6.03
C ALA A 123 4.61 -3.74 7.45
N PHE A 124 3.78 -3.37 8.43
CA PHE A 124 4.15 -3.45 9.84
C PHE A 124 3.84 -4.85 10.39
N LYS A 125 4.87 -5.64 10.75
CA LYS A 125 4.69 -7.02 11.22
C LYS A 125 3.69 -7.12 12.39
N GLY A 126 2.69 -8.00 12.22
CA GLY A 126 1.64 -8.23 13.21
C GLY A 126 0.68 -7.04 13.40
N LYS A 127 0.55 -6.18 12.38
CA LYS A 127 -0.38 -5.03 12.34
C LYS A 127 -1.23 -5.08 11.07
N GLY A 128 -2.25 -5.95 11.03
CA GLY A 128 -3.30 -5.88 10.00
C GLY A 128 -4.03 -4.54 10.03
N LYS A 129 -4.67 -4.14 8.92
CA LYS A 129 -5.17 -2.76 8.68
C LYS A 129 -6.36 -2.36 9.57
N VAL A 130 -7.21 -3.30 9.98
CA VAL A 130 -8.42 -3.05 10.81
C VAL A 130 -8.08 -2.36 12.14
N ASN A 131 -7.09 -2.85 12.88
CA ASN A 131 -6.74 -2.32 14.20
C ASN A 131 -6.12 -0.89 14.15
N PRO A 132 -5.17 -0.59 13.24
CA PRO A 132 -4.73 0.76 12.92
C PRO A 132 -5.88 1.68 12.45
N LEU A 133 -6.84 1.21 11.66
CA LEU A 133 -7.99 2.02 11.24
C LEU A 133 -8.82 2.47 12.43
N LYS A 134 -9.20 1.53 13.32
CA LYS A 134 -9.89 1.82 14.59
C LYS A 134 -9.15 2.83 15.47
N LYS A 135 -7.82 2.85 15.38
CA LYS A 135 -6.98 3.84 16.09
C LYS A 135 -7.02 5.19 15.39
N LEU A 136 -6.97 5.21 14.06
CA LEU A 136 -7.03 6.43 13.25
C LEU A 136 -8.34 7.18 13.45
N GLU A 137 -9.47 6.48 13.44
CA GLU A 137 -10.81 7.03 13.72
C GLU A 137 -10.87 7.74 15.08
N LYS A 138 -10.20 7.16 16.09
CA LYS A 138 -10.10 7.74 17.44
C LYS A 138 -9.06 8.85 17.55
N THR A 139 -8.36 9.19 16.47
CA THR A 139 -7.35 10.26 16.43
C THR A 139 -7.56 11.25 15.27
N PRO A 140 -8.66 12.05 15.26
CA PRO A 140 -8.97 12.97 14.15
C PRO A 140 -7.86 13.96 13.81
N LYS A 141 -7.02 14.34 14.79
CA LYS A 141 -5.87 15.23 14.58
C LYS A 141 -4.87 14.70 13.53
N LEU A 142 -4.78 13.38 13.35
CA LEU A 142 -3.86 12.75 12.40
C LEU A 142 -4.49 12.52 11.02
N HIS A 143 -5.80 12.74 10.86
CA HIS A 143 -6.46 12.61 9.55
C HIS A 143 -5.84 13.56 8.52
N LYS A 144 -5.49 14.78 8.96
CA LYS A 144 -4.81 15.77 8.13
C LYS A 144 -3.45 15.27 7.62
N ALA A 145 -2.68 14.61 8.47
CA ALA A 145 -1.38 14.03 8.12
C ALA A 145 -1.52 13.04 6.96
N PHE A 146 -2.46 12.10 7.06
CA PHE A 146 -2.74 11.14 6.00
C PHE A 146 -3.27 11.80 4.72
N ARG A 147 -4.07 12.86 4.83
CA ARG A 147 -4.44 13.66 3.65
C ARG A 147 -3.25 14.38 3.00
N GLN A 148 -2.20 14.68 3.75
CA GLN A 148 -1.02 15.37 3.22
C GLN A 148 -0.05 14.41 2.51
N LEU A 149 -0.09 13.11 2.80
CA LEU A 149 0.66 12.12 2.01
C LEU A 149 0.31 12.25 0.52
N GLY A 150 1.33 12.31 -0.32
CA GLY A 150 1.23 12.45 -1.77
C GLY A 150 0.72 13.81 -2.26
N ALA A 151 0.49 14.79 -1.37
CA ALA A 151 0.16 16.16 -1.78
C ALA A 151 1.35 16.82 -2.49
N ASP A 152 2.56 16.60 -1.96
CA ASP A 152 3.84 16.92 -2.60
C ASP A 152 4.66 15.63 -2.79
N TRP A 153 5.70 15.69 -3.62
CA TRP A 153 6.63 14.58 -3.82
C TRP A 153 7.56 14.38 -2.63
N MET A 154 7.93 15.47 -1.95
CA MET A 154 8.80 15.43 -0.78
C MET A 154 8.00 15.36 0.52
N VAL A 155 8.41 14.47 1.41
CA VAL A 155 7.90 14.40 2.78
C VAL A 155 8.55 15.50 3.62
N THR A 156 7.76 16.34 4.28
CA THR A 156 8.28 17.34 5.22
C THR A 156 8.59 16.71 6.58
N ASP A 157 9.45 17.36 7.36
CA ASP A 157 9.79 16.89 8.71
C ASP A 157 8.53 16.81 9.60
N GLU A 158 7.60 17.76 9.48
CA GLU A 158 6.35 17.74 10.24
C GLU A 158 5.48 16.53 9.87
N LEU A 159 5.35 16.23 8.57
CA LEU A 159 4.60 15.06 8.12
C LEU A 159 5.25 13.76 8.60
N GLN A 160 6.58 13.69 8.56
CA GLN A 160 7.35 12.55 9.07
C GLN A 160 7.13 12.34 10.58
N GLU A 161 7.09 13.42 11.37
CA GLU A 161 6.81 13.37 12.80
C GLU A 161 5.37 12.92 13.10
N GLU A 162 4.39 13.34 12.30
CA GLU A 162 3.00 12.90 12.43
C GLU A 162 2.85 11.40 12.10
N MET A 163 3.55 10.90 11.07
CA MET A 163 3.60 9.47 10.75
C MET A 163 4.30 8.65 11.83
N GLU A 164 5.38 9.18 12.43
CA GLU A 164 6.07 8.56 13.57
C GLU A 164 5.15 8.48 14.81
N SER A 165 4.38 9.53 15.06
CA SER A 165 3.37 9.58 16.13
C SER A 165 2.26 8.56 15.92
N PHE A 166 1.75 8.42 14.68
CA PHE A 166 0.77 7.38 14.36
C PHE A 166 1.33 5.98 14.53
N THR A 167 2.57 5.75 14.10
CA THR A 167 3.28 4.47 14.32
C THR A 167 3.35 4.15 15.81
N CYS A 168 3.66 5.12 16.68
CA CYS A 168 3.62 4.90 18.13
C CYS A 168 2.22 4.46 18.63
N ILE A 169 1.15 5.03 18.09
CA ILE A 169 -0.24 4.67 18.40
C ILE A 169 -0.56 3.23 17.96
N MET A 170 -0.12 2.80 16.77
CA MET A 170 -0.27 1.41 16.26
C MET A 170 0.37 0.38 17.21
N TYR A 171 1.46 0.75 17.88
CA TYR A 171 2.16 -0.07 18.88
C TYR A 171 1.68 0.19 20.33
N GLY A 172 0.52 0.82 20.49
CA GLY A 172 -0.16 0.98 21.77
C GLY A 172 0.44 2.06 22.67
N GLN A 173 1.26 2.96 22.13
CA GLN A 173 1.92 4.04 22.86
C GLN A 173 1.39 5.42 22.44
N ALA A 174 0.09 5.68 22.66
CA ALA A 174 -0.59 6.88 22.17
C ALA A 174 -0.11 8.23 22.73
N ARG A 175 0.73 8.21 23.78
CA ARG A 175 1.33 9.42 24.39
C ARG A 175 2.78 9.66 23.94
N MET A 176 3.32 8.79 23.10
CA MET A 176 4.70 8.85 22.62
C MET A 176 4.69 9.24 21.15
N THR A 177 5.72 9.98 20.75
CA THR A 177 5.88 10.47 19.37
C THR A 177 7.18 9.99 18.72
N SER A 178 7.98 9.20 19.45
CA SER A 178 9.25 8.67 18.97
C SER A 178 9.23 7.14 18.96
N VAL A 179 9.35 6.53 17.78
CA VAL A 179 9.36 5.07 17.64
C VAL A 179 10.58 4.46 18.32
N ASP A 180 11.72 5.14 18.32
CA ASP A 180 12.93 4.67 19.02
C ASP A 180 12.72 4.62 20.54
N THR A 181 12.05 5.64 21.10
CA THR A 181 11.69 5.64 22.52
C THR A 181 10.69 4.52 22.83
N VAL A 182 9.72 4.29 21.94
CA VAL A 182 8.77 3.17 22.06
C VAL A 182 9.50 1.82 22.01
N ARG A 183 10.44 1.64 21.08
CA ARG A 183 11.26 0.43 20.95
C ARG A 183 12.00 0.13 22.25
N VAL A 184 12.69 1.11 22.84
CA VAL A 184 13.39 0.94 24.11
C VAL A 184 12.43 0.56 25.24
N LYS A 185 11.27 1.23 25.32
CA LYS A 185 10.24 0.93 26.33
C LYS A 185 9.69 -0.49 26.20
N MET A 186 9.35 -0.90 24.98
CA MET A 186 8.82 -2.24 24.70
C MET A 186 9.87 -3.31 24.95
N MET A 187 11.10 -3.09 24.51
CA MET A 187 12.23 -4.00 24.73
C MET A 187 12.49 -4.22 26.23
N ARG A 188 12.55 -3.14 27.04
CA ARG A 188 12.67 -3.25 28.50
C ARG A 188 11.53 -4.04 29.13
N LYS A 189 10.30 -3.87 28.62
CA LYS A 189 9.14 -4.63 29.11
C LYS A 189 9.24 -6.12 28.75
N MET A 190 9.74 -6.45 27.56
CA MET A 190 9.90 -7.84 27.09
C MET A 190 11.02 -8.57 27.81
N VAL A 191 12.16 -7.90 28.04
CA VAL A 191 13.31 -8.46 28.75
C VAL A 191 13.08 -8.53 30.27
N GLY A 192 12.38 -7.53 30.83
CA GLY A 192 12.24 -7.30 32.27
C GLY A 192 13.13 -6.14 32.72
N ALA A 193 12.61 -5.26 33.57
CA ALA A 193 13.21 -3.96 33.89
C ALA A 193 14.68 -4.02 34.37
N ASP A 194 15.05 -5.09 35.07
CA ASP A 194 16.38 -5.28 35.67
C ASP A 194 17.19 -6.40 34.99
N LYS A 195 16.69 -6.93 33.87
CA LYS A 195 17.34 -8.02 33.13
C LYS A 195 18.07 -7.48 31.91
N VAL A 196 19.14 -8.16 31.55
CA VAL A 196 19.90 -7.87 30.34
C VAL A 196 19.40 -8.79 29.23
N LEU A 197 19.31 -8.25 28.01
CA LEU A 197 19.04 -9.06 26.83
C LEU A 197 20.18 -10.06 26.63
N ASP A 198 19.85 -11.34 26.66
CA ASP A 198 20.78 -12.45 26.43
C ASP A 198 20.16 -13.47 25.46
N SER A 199 20.95 -14.46 25.04
CA SER A 199 20.50 -15.52 24.13
C SER A 199 19.36 -16.40 24.68
N LYS A 200 19.03 -16.29 25.97
CA LYS A 200 17.92 -17.02 26.62
C LYS A 200 16.64 -16.18 26.68
N SER A 201 16.75 -14.89 26.41
CA SER A 201 15.64 -13.96 26.38
C SER A 201 14.75 -14.29 25.19
N LYS A 202 13.56 -14.84 25.45
CA LYS A 202 12.55 -15.12 24.41
C LYS A 202 11.85 -13.82 23.97
N VAL A 203 12.64 -12.91 23.38
CA VAL A 203 12.16 -11.62 22.89
C VAL A 203 12.03 -11.70 21.39
N ASP A 204 10.78 -11.60 20.94
CA ASP A 204 10.48 -11.42 19.53
C ASP A 204 10.69 -9.95 19.15
N LEU A 205 11.80 -9.69 18.46
CA LEU A 205 12.20 -8.34 18.06
C LEU A 205 11.34 -7.78 16.91
N GLU A 206 10.67 -8.65 16.14
CA GLU A 206 9.81 -8.25 15.02
C GLU A 206 8.53 -7.55 15.50
N ARG A 207 8.14 -7.80 16.77
CA ARG A 207 6.98 -7.14 17.40
C ARG A 207 7.27 -5.71 17.86
N LEU A 208 8.50 -5.24 17.76
CA LEU A 208 8.86 -3.85 18.04
C LEU A 208 8.49 -2.96 16.83
N PRO A 209 8.17 -1.67 17.04
CA PRO A 209 8.01 -0.75 15.91
C PRO A 209 9.30 -0.64 15.12
N PRO A 210 9.26 -0.35 13.81
CA PRO A 210 10.47 -0.08 13.06
C PRO A 210 11.25 1.09 13.70
N PRO A 211 12.59 1.06 13.70
CA PRO A 211 13.37 2.20 14.16
C PRO A 211 13.16 3.39 13.24
N LYS A 212 13.43 4.61 13.73
CA LYS A 212 13.21 5.84 12.94
C LYS A 212 13.95 5.80 11.59
N VAL A 213 15.15 5.22 11.57
CA VAL A 213 15.97 5.05 10.35
C VAL A 213 15.33 4.16 9.28
N CYS A 214 14.40 3.27 9.64
CA CYS A 214 13.62 2.46 8.70
C CYS A 214 12.27 3.10 8.38
N LEU A 215 11.68 3.82 9.34
CA LEU A 215 10.38 4.46 9.14
C LEU A 215 10.44 5.62 8.13
N ILE A 216 11.55 6.36 8.09
CA ILE A 216 11.71 7.47 7.15
C ILE A 216 11.55 7.01 5.69
N PRO A 217 12.34 6.05 5.17
CA PRO A 217 12.18 5.62 3.79
C PRO A 217 10.84 4.90 3.55
N HIS A 218 10.24 4.25 4.55
CA HIS A 218 8.87 3.72 4.44
C HIS A 218 7.84 4.83 4.15
N VAL A 219 7.89 5.93 4.91
CA VAL A 219 7.00 7.07 4.70
C VAL A 219 7.23 7.73 3.34
N GLN A 220 8.50 7.83 2.91
CA GLN A 220 8.84 8.34 1.58
C GLN A 220 8.21 7.51 0.45
N ARG A 221 8.31 6.18 0.54
CA ARG A 221 7.68 5.28 -0.43
C ARG A 221 6.17 5.42 -0.44
N ALA A 222 5.54 5.40 0.74
CA ALA A 222 4.11 5.58 0.86
C ALA A 222 3.66 6.94 0.28
N ASN A 223 4.40 8.01 0.56
CA ASN A 223 4.13 9.34 0.00
C ASN A 223 4.20 9.35 -1.53
N TYR A 224 5.23 8.73 -2.09
CA TYR A 224 5.41 8.62 -3.54
C TYR A 224 4.25 7.85 -4.20
N ARG A 225 3.87 6.69 -3.65
CA ARG A 225 2.74 5.89 -4.16
C ARG A 225 1.41 6.64 -4.08
N VAL A 226 1.10 7.24 -2.93
CA VAL A 226 -0.11 8.08 -2.77
C VAL A 226 -0.10 9.27 -3.73
N ALA A 227 1.07 9.84 -4.05
CA ALA A 227 1.19 10.92 -5.01
C ALA A 227 0.74 10.51 -6.42
N PHE A 228 1.05 9.28 -6.86
CA PHE A 228 0.56 8.74 -8.13
C PHE A 228 -0.95 8.56 -8.11
N TYR A 229 -1.47 7.87 -7.09
CA TYR A 229 -2.91 7.61 -6.97
C TYR A 229 -3.74 8.90 -6.93
N LYS A 230 -3.28 9.92 -6.21
CA LYS A 230 -3.97 11.22 -6.17
C LYS A 230 -3.98 11.97 -7.49
N ARG A 231 -3.03 11.69 -8.38
CA ARG A 231 -2.88 12.28 -9.72
C ARG A 231 -3.33 11.33 -10.83
N ALA A 232 -4.01 10.23 -10.50
CA ALA A 232 -4.45 9.23 -11.46
C ALA A 232 -5.43 9.80 -12.52
N ASP A 233 -6.06 10.94 -12.26
CA ASP A 233 -6.86 11.69 -13.23
C ASP A 233 -6.03 12.38 -14.34
N LYS A 234 -4.69 12.42 -14.19
CA LYS A 234 -3.76 13.01 -15.15
C LYS A 234 -3.13 11.93 -16.00
N ALA A 235 -3.34 12.03 -17.32
CA ALA A 235 -2.74 11.11 -18.27
C ALA A 235 -1.21 11.15 -18.26
N ILE A 236 -0.62 12.34 -18.09
CA ILE A 236 0.82 12.56 -17.96
C ILE A 236 1.11 13.10 -16.57
N ILE A 237 1.85 12.32 -15.78
CA ILE A 237 2.31 12.71 -14.45
C ILE A 237 3.79 13.08 -14.55
N GLU A 238 4.12 14.33 -14.25
CA GLU A 238 5.51 14.76 -14.05
C GLU A 238 5.92 14.42 -12.62
N SER A 239 6.72 13.35 -12.48
CA SER A 239 7.23 12.87 -11.19
C SER A 239 8.75 12.87 -11.15
N PRO A 240 9.35 12.99 -9.95
CA PRO A 240 10.72 12.54 -9.74
C PRO A 240 10.83 11.03 -10.03
N LYS A 241 12.05 10.55 -10.25
CA LYS A 241 12.29 9.12 -10.38
C LYS A 241 12.24 8.45 -9.00
N PRO A 242 11.83 7.17 -8.90
CA PRO A 242 11.78 6.47 -7.61
C PRO A 242 13.11 6.44 -6.85
N HIS A 243 14.25 6.49 -7.56
CA HIS A 243 15.61 6.50 -6.99
C HIS A 243 16.17 7.91 -6.77
N ASP A 244 15.39 8.96 -7.01
CA ASP A 244 15.79 10.32 -6.65
C ASP A 244 15.79 10.47 -5.10
N PRO A 245 16.65 11.34 -4.55
CA PRO A 245 16.74 11.52 -3.10
C PRO A 245 15.40 11.83 -2.45
N GLY A 246 15.06 11.08 -1.41
CA GLY A 246 13.85 11.30 -0.61
C GLY A 246 12.60 10.57 -1.10
N MET A 247 12.70 9.74 -2.14
CA MET A 247 11.58 8.93 -2.65
C MET A 247 11.50 7.55 -1.98
N GLY A 248 12.61 7.04 -1.42
CA GLY A 248 12.61 5.81 -0.62
C GLY A 248 12.95 4.52 -1.39
N TRP A 249 13.41 4.62 -2.64
CA TRP A 249 14.05 3.54 -3.39
C TRP A 249 15.46 3.94 -3.83
N GLU A 250 16.25 2.93 -4.20
CA GLU A 250 17.59 3.07 -4.76
C GLU A 250 17.78 2.10 -5.93
N LYS A 251 18.78 2.35 -6.77
CA LYS A 251 19.19 1.41 -7.81
C LYS A 251 20.35 0.56 -7.29
N THR A 252 20.22 -0.75 -7.38
CA THR A 252 21.28 -1.68 -6.98
C THR A 252 21.68 -2.60 -8.13
N GLY A 253 22.92 -3.08 -8.09
CA GLY A 253 23.47 -4.02 -9.08
C GLY A 253 23.85 -3.41 -10.43
N GLU A 254 24.37 -4.28 -11.32
CA GLU A 254 24.76 -3.93 -12.69
C GLU A 254 23.54 -3.74 -13.62
N GLU A 255 22.40 -4.35 -13.29
CA GLU A 255 21.15 -4.31 -14.07
C GLU A 255 20.23 -3.12 -13.72
N GLU A 256 20.68 -2.21 -12.83
CA GLU A 256 19.90 -1.05 -12.37
C GLU A 256 18.52 -1.40 -11.79
N VAL A 257 18.42 -2.52 -11.07
CA VAL A 257 17.19 -2.96 -10.41
C VAL A 257 16.80 -1.96 -9.33
N LEU A 258 15.50 -1.64 -9.26
CA LEU A 258 14.96 -0.74 -8.25
C LEU A 258 14.64 -1.50 -6.96
N GLU A 259 15.27 -1.12 -5.86
CA GLU A 259 15.06 -1.74 -4.55
C GLU A 259 14.62 -0.71 -3.50
N PRO A 260 13.78 -1.10 -2.50
CA PRO A 260 13.43 -0.23 -1.41
C PRO A 260 14.65 0.13 -0.55
N VAL A 261 14.79 1.40 -0.18
CA VAL A 261 15.74 1.80 0.87
C VAL A 261 15.19 1.30 2.21
N TRP A 262 15.82 0.27 2.78
CA TRP A 262 15.34 -0.34 4.02
C TRP A 262 15.70 0.47 5.28
N ALA A 263 16.84 1.16 5.25
CA ALA A 263 17.29 2.01 6.36
C ALA A 263 18.25 3.09 5.89
N ILE A 264 18.15 4.29 6.46
CA ILE A 264 19.09 5.41 6.19
C ILE A 264 20.21 5.49 7.25
N GLY A 265 20.51 4.38 7.93
CA GLY A 265 21.48 4.33 9.01
C GLY A 265 21.50 2.98 9.73
N PRO A 266 22.35 2.82 10.75
CA PRO A 266 22.46 1.56 11.49
C PRO A 266 21.15 1.25 12.24
N ILE A 267 20.57 0.08 11.95
CA ILE A 267 19.33 -0.44 12.56
C ILE A 267 19.52 -0.71 14.06
N LEU A 268 20.72 -1.19 14.43
CA LEU A 268 21.12 -1.40 15.82
C LEU A 268 21.81 -0.13 16.36
N PRO A 269 21.30 0.46 17.46
CA PRO A 269 22.02 1.50 18.18
C PRO A 269 23.46 1.05 18.51
N PRO A 270 24.48 1.92 18.38
CA PRO A 270 25.87 1.56 18.67
C PRO A 270 26.10 1.01 20.09
N SER A 271 25.27 1.42 21.05
CA SER A 271 25.29 0.91 22.42
C SER A 271 24.93 -0.57 22.53
N LEU A 272 24.06 -1.08 21.64
CA LEU A 272 23.69 -2.49 21.54
C LEU A 272 24.65 -3.29 20.66
N LEU A 273 25.25 -2.66 19.65
CA LEU A 273 26.28 -3.27 18.80
C LEU A 273 27.48 -3.76 19.62
N ARG A 274 27.88 -3.00 20.65
CA ARG A 274 28.97 -3.38 21.58
C ARG A 274 28.63 -4.64 22.39
N TYR A 275 27.36 -4.90 22.66
CA TYR A 275 26.91 -6.09 23.39
C TYR A 275 26.88 -7.31 22.46
N TRP A 276 26.34 -7.14 21.26
CA TRP A 276 26.30 -8.18 20.22
C TRP A 276 27.70 -8.64 19.81
N LEU A 277 28.61 -7.70 19.53
CA LEU A 277 30.02 -8.00 19.21
C LEU A 277 30.73 -8.73 20.35
N ARG A 278 30.38 -8.47 21.62
CA ARG A 278 31.00 -9.10 22.79
C ARG A 278 30.57 -10.56 22.95
N GLU A 279 29.34 -10.91 22.58
CA GLU A 279 28.89 -12.30 22.51
C GLU A 279 29.42 -13.03 21.27
N HIS A 280 29.49 -12.36 20.12
CA HIS A 280 29.86 -13.01 18.85
C HIS A 280 31.37 -13.19 18.68
N THR A 281 32.20 -12.31 19.27
CA THR A 281 33.65 -12.56 19.39
C THR A 281 34.00 -13.67 20.39
N ALA A 282 33.07 -14.07 21.25
CA ALA A 282 33.21 -15.25 22.11
C ALA A 282 32.74 -16.55 21.43
N LEU A 283 32.05 -16.47 20.28
CA LEU A 283 31.49 -17.60 19.53
C LEU A 283 32.37 -18.08 18.36
N ASP A 284 33.47 -17.39 18.03
CA ASP A 284 34.48 -17.84 17.04
C ASP A 284 35.31 -19.08 17.49
N LYS A 285 34.76 -19.89 18.40
CA LYS A 285 35.38 -21.15 18.85
C LYS A 285 34.38 -22.31 18.93
N VAL A 286 33.47 -22.48 17.97
CA VAL A 286 32.96 -23.82 17.60
C VAL A 286 32.66 -23.84 16.10
N THR A 287 33.19 -24.88 15.47
CA THR A 287 33.27 -25.26 14.05
C THR A 287 31.96 -25.37 13.27
N ASP A 288 32.06 -25.02 11.96
CA ASP A 288 31.68 -25.79 10.76
C ASP A 288 30.48 -26.77 10.86
N TYR A 289 29.47 -26.59 9.99
CA TYR A 289 29.07 -27.58 8.96
C TYR A 289 27.98 -27.02 8.03
N ALA A 290 28.18 -27.31 6.74
CA ALA A 290 27.44 -26.83 5.59
C ALA A 290 26.10 -27.52 5.32
N ASN A 291 25.27 -26.82 4.53
CA ASN A 291 24.27 -27.28 3.55
C ASN A 291 23.11 -28.17 4.01
N ASN A 292 21.88 -27.74 3.69
CA ASN A 292 21.04 -28.49 2.75
C ASN A 292 19.90 -27.66 2.15
N ASN A 293 19.65 -27.98 0.87
CA ASN A 293 18.65 -27.46 -0.06
C ASN A 293 17.20 -27.59 0.42
N LEU A 294 16.30 -26.77 -0.14
CA LEU A 294 14.89 -27.13 -0.34
C LEU A 294 14.33 -26.48 -1.62
N SER A 295 13.48 -27.26 -2.28
CA SER A 295 13.07 -27.22 -3.69
C SER A 295 11.81 -26.39 -3.95
N VAL A 296 11.72 -25.91 -5.19
CA VAL A 296 10.54 -25.31 -5.85
C VAL A 296 9.42 -26.34 -6.00
N GLY A 297 8.17 -25.91 -5.78
CA GLY A 297 6.96 -26.62 -6.17
C GLY A 297 5.99 -25.67 -6.88
N GLU A 298 5.65 -26.00 -8.13
CA GLU A 298 4.59 -25.39 -8.94
C GLU A 298 3.21 -25.90 -8.48
N VAL A 299 2.18 -25.05 -8.60
CA VAL A 299 0.78 -25.47 -8.58
C VAL A 299 0.02 -24.72 -9.66
N ASP A 300 -0.47 -25.46 -10.66
CA ASP A 300 -1.46 -25.03 -11.65
C ASP A 300 -2.88 -25.18 -11.09
N GLY A 301 -3.77 -24.25 -11.44
CA GLY A 301 -5.21 -24.35 -11.19
C GLY A 301 -6.02 -23.57 -12.24
N GLU A 302 -6.75 -24.29 -13.09
CA GLU A 302 -7.75 -23.76 -14.04
C GLU A 302 -9.08 -23.46 -13.32
N TYR A 303 -9.77 -22.37 -13.70
CA TYR A 303 -11.09 -22.00 -13.18
C TYR A 303 -12.13 -21.90 -14.32
N GLU A 304 -13.27 -22.56 -14.16
CA GLU A 304 -14.47 -22.43 -14.99
C GLU A 304 -15.47 -21.40 -14.40
N HIS A 305 -16.22 -20.73 -15.29
CA HIS A 305 -17.21 -19.68 -14.99
C HIS A 305 -18.65 -20.22 -14.98
N GLU A 306 -19.45 -19.82 -13.98
CA GLU A 306 -20.92 -19.77 -14.06
C GLU A 306 -21.42 -18.43 -13.46
N ASP A 307 -22.38 -17.78 -14.13
CA ASP A 307 -22.96 -16.47 -13.79
C ASP A 307 -24.18 -16.64 -12.86
N GLU A 308 -24.22 -15.93 -11.71
CA GLU A 308 -25.41 -15.77 -10.86
C GLU A 308 -25.60 -14.30 -10.42
N GLU A 309 -26.86 -13.93 -10.14
CA GLU A 309 -27.34 -12.56 -9.83
C GLU A 309 -26.71 -11.98 -8.55
N LEU A 310 -26.19 -10.75 -8.66
CA LEU A 310 -25.54 -9.99 -7.57
C LEU A 310 -26.59 -9.27 -6.70
N GLU A 311 -26.64 -9.59 -5.41
CA GLU A 311 -27.35 -8.81 -4.40
C GLU A 311 -26.47 -7.65 -3.90
N MET A 312 -27.06 -6.48 -3.67
CA MET A 312 -26.36 -5.31 -3.11
C MET A 312 -26.43 -5.34 -1.59
N GLU A 313 -25.30 -5.55 -0.91
CA GLU A 313 -25.19 -5.47 0.55
C GLU A 313 -24.58 -4.14 1.01
N GLU A 314 -24.93 -3.71 2.21
CA GLU A 314 -24.39 -2.52 2.89
C GLU A 314 -23.06 -2.91 3.55
N ILE A 315 -21.95 -2.35 3.08
CA ILE A 315 -20.59 -2.76 3.48
C ILE A 315 -20.07 -1.86 4.62
N GLU A 316 -19.60 -2.46 5.72
CA GLU A 316 -18.87 -1.71 6.75
C GLU A 316 -17.42 -1.48 6.31
N LEU A 317 -16.82 -0.35 6.71
CA LEU A 317 -15.42 -0.03 6.33
C LEU A 317 -14.41 -1.09 6.75
N GLU A 318 -14.72 -1.85 7.80
CA GLU A 318 -13.85 -2.92 8.32
C GLU A 318 -13.83 -4.13 7.38
N ASP A 319 -14.96 -4.40 6.71
CA ASP A 319 -15.11 -5.48 5.74
C ASP A 319 -14.29 -5.23 4.47
N LEU A 320 -13.95 -3.96 4.19
CA LEU A 320 -13.04 -3.58 3.10
C LEU A 320 -11.58 -3.96 3.36
N PHE A 321 -11.24 -4.30 4.60
CA PHE A 321 -9.87 -4.62 5.03
C PHE A 321 -9.76 -6.00 5.69
N SER A 322 -10.85 -6.77 5.75
CA SER A 322 -10.89 -8.09 6.39
C SER A 322 -10.31 -9.21 5.53
N ASP A 323 -10.26 -9.02 4.20
CA ASP A 323 -9.77 -10.05 3.26
C ASP A 323 -8.24 -10.20 3.25
N ASP A 324 -7.51 -9.29 3.93
CA ASP A 324 -6.04 -9.30 4.04
C ASP A 324 -5.50 -10.12 5.23
N GLU A 325 -6.33 -10.87 5.97
CA GLU A 325 -5.90 -11.61 7.19
C GLU A 325 -5.40 -13.05 6.97
N ASP A 326 -5.40 -13.58 5.75
CA ASP A 326 -4.91 -14.94 5.48
C ASP A 326 -3.57 -14.94 4.73
N ASP A 327 -2.46 -14.94 5.48
CA ASP A 327 -1.27 -15.74 5.19
C ASP A 327 -0.29 -15.69 6.40
N GLU A 328 -0.07 -16.87 6.99
CA GLU A 328 0.70 -17.13 8.23
C GLU A 328 2.19 -16.74 8.17
#